data_AF-A0A5C8T465-F1
#
_entry.id   AF-A0A5C8T465-F1
#
_cell.length_a   1.000
_cell.length_b   1.000
_cell.length_c   1.000
_cell.angle_alpha   90.00
_cell.angle_beta   90.00
_cell.angle_gamma   90.00
#
_symmetry.space_group_name_H-M   'P 1'
#
loop_
_entity.id
_entity.type
_entity.pdbx_description
1 polymer ?
#
loop_
_entity_poly.entity_id
_entity_poly.type
_entity_poly.pdbx_seq_one_letter_code
_entity_poly.pdbx_strand_id
1 'polypeptide(L)'
;MSVEATNDEGPDHASGLQIVADRHGVGLDAVRHLLRALEAGNGTMAQFDHPELGGMGQWFSGGMVMVGRMFDAELKARVAGLCAELAGALPAAGWSGQG
;
A
#
# COMPACT_ATOMS: atom_id res chain seq x y z
N MET A 1 28.29 -12.79 1.05
CA MET A 1 27.52 -12.16 -0.04
C MET A 1 26.05 -12.42 0.23
N SER A 2 25.34 -11.39 0.71
CA SER A 2 23.93 -11.11 0.42
C SER A 2 23.69 -9.73 1.02
N VAL A 3 23.51 -8.75 0.15
CA VAL A 3 23.28 -7.36 0.52
C VAL A 3 21.86 -7.28 1.11
N GLU A 4 21.76 -7.25 2.42
CA GLU A 4 20.51 -6.91 3.10
C GLU A 4 20.25 -5.44 2.79
N ALA A 5 19.27 -5.20 1.93
CA ALA A 5 18.87 -3.86 1.52
C ALA A 5 18.48 -3.08 2.78
N THR A 6 19.37 -2.20 3.23
CA THR A 6 19.12 -1.20 4.25
C THR A 6 18.04 -0.28 3.71
N ASN A 7 16.79 -0.63 3.99
CA ASN A 7 15.65 0.21 3.72
C ASN A 7 15.60 1.24 4.83
N ASP A 8 16.48 2.23 4.72
CA ASP A 8 16.52 3.46 5.53
C ASP A 8 15.31 4.34 5.11
N GLU A 9 14.11 3.81 5.35
CA GLU A 9 12.89 4.60 5.39
C GLU A 9 12.90 5.30 6.74
N GLY A 10 13.11 6.62 6.74
CA GLY A 10 13.18 7.42 7.96
C GLY A 10 12.05 7.08 8.94
N PRO A 11 12.31 7.16 10.26
CA PRO A 11 11.45 6.61 11.32
C PRO A 11 9.99 7.10 11.25
N ASP A 12 9.77 8.29 10.71
CA ASP A 12 8.45 8.90 10.56
C ASP A 12 7.58 8.20 9.49
N HIS A 13 8.17 7.75 8.38
CA HIS A 13 7.43 7.09 7.30
C HIS A 13 7.06 5.65 7.69
N ALA A 14 8.01 4.94 8.31
CA ALA A 14 7.77 3.60 8.85
C ALA A 14 6.67 3.59 9.92
N SER A 15 6.60 4.64 10.75
CA SER A 15 5.59 4.80 11.79
C SER A 15 4.18 4.98 11.21
N GLY A 16 4.04 5.79 10.15
CA GLY A 16 2.76 5.97 9.46
C GLY A 16 2.22 4.68 8.84
N LEU A 17 3.09 3.93 8.15
CA LEU A 17 2.71 2.64 7.54
C LEU A 17 2.38 1.58 8.60
N GLN A 18 3.07 1.59 9.75
CA GLN A 18 2.75 0.68 10.86
C GLN A 18 1.35 0.91 11.43
N ILE A 19 0.92 2.17 11.56
CA ILE A 19 -0.42 2.49 12.06
C ILE A 19 -1.48 1.99 11.07
N VAL A 20 -1.24 2.15 9.77
CA VAL A 20 -2.14 1.64 8.73
C VAL A 20 -2.17 0.10 8.74
N ALA A 21 -1.01 -0.54 8.88
CA ALA A 21 -0.90 -2.00 8.99
C ALA A 21 -1.73 -2.55 10.16
N ASP A 22 -1.58 -1.95 11.36
CA ASP A 22 -2.33 -2.32 12.57
C ASP A 22 -3.84 -2.11 12.41
N ARG A 23 -4.26 -0.96 11.87
CA ARG A 23 -5.69 -0.64 11.64
C ARG A 23 -6.38 -1.62 10.70
N HIS A 24 -5.67 -2.08 9.67
CA HIS A 24 -6.21 -3.01 8.68
C HIS A 24 -5.95 -4.49 9.04
N GLY A 25 -5.18 -4.75 10.10
CA GLY A 25 -4.78 -6.08 10.53
C GLY A 25 -3.94 -6.81 9.49
N VAL A 26 -3.05 -6.11 8.80
CA VAL A 26 -2.16 -6.64 7.77
C VAL A 26 -0.69 -6.46 8.18
N GLY A 27 0.19 -7.31 7.67
CA GLY A 27 1.63 -7.15 7.85
C GLY A 27 2.14 -5.82 7.28
N LEU A 28 3.13 -5.24 7.96
CA LEU A 28 3.81 -4.03 7.49
C LEU A 28 4.45 -4.24 6.10
N ASP A 29 4.94 -5.44 5.82
CA ASP A 29 5.47 -5.81 4.50
C ASP A 29 4.42 -5.72 3.39
N ALA A 30 3.16 -6.11 3.66
CA ALA A 30 2.07 -5.98 2.70
C ALA A 30 1.78 -4.50 2.38
N VAL A 31 1.81 -3.64 3.40
CA VAL A 31 1.60 -2.19 3.27
C VAL A 31 2.73 -1.54 2.47
N ARG A 32 4.00 -1.86 2.76
CA ARG A 32 5.17 -1.39 2.00
C ARG A 32 5.10 -1.82 0.54
N HIS A 33 4.67 -3.06 0.28
CA HIS A 33 4.52 -3.59 -1.07
C HIS A 33 3.47 -2.81 -1.86
N LEU A 34 2.32 -2.53 -1.22
CA LEU A 34 1.26 -1.69 -1.77
C LEU A 34 1.71 -0.25 -2.05
N LEU A 35 2.46 0.34 -1.12
CA LEU A 35 2.98 1.70 -1.26
C LEU A 35 3.88 1.82 -2.48
N ARG A 36 4.86 0.93 -2.63
CA ARG A 36 5.74 0.92 -3.81
C ARG A 36 4.97 0.76 -5.12
N ALA A 37 3.92 -0.06 -5.10
CA ALA A 37 3.05 -0.25 -6.25
C ALA A 37 2.24 1.01 -6.59
N LEU A 38 1.76 1.73 -5.57
CA LEU A 38 1.10 3.02 -5.72
C LEU A 38 2.06 4.09 -6.26
N GLU A 39 3.28 4.16 -5.75
CA GLU A 39 4.32 5.07 -6.26
C GLU A 39 4.59 4.80 -7.75
N ALA A 40 4.73 3.52 -8.13
CA ALA A 40 4.91 3.11 -9.52
C ALA A 40 3.71 3.46 -10.42
N GLY A 41 2.49 3.49 -9.87
CA GLY A 41 1.28 3.89 -10.58
C GLY A 41 0.87 5.35 -10.33
N ASN A 42 1.78 6.20 -9.86
CA ASN A 42 1.54 7.63 -9.57
C ASN A 42 0.31 7.90 -8.68
N GLY A 43 0.00 7.00 -7.75
CA GLY A 43 -1.18 7.09 -6.88
C GLY A 43 -2.51 6.82 -7.58
N THR A 44 -2.49 6.43 -8.86
CA THR A 44 -3.69 6.13 -9.65
C THR A 44 -3.91 4.63 -9.87
N MET A 45 -2.84 3.85 -9.76
CA MET A 45 -2.85 2.40 -9.89
C MET A 45 -1.91 1.78 -8.86
N ALA A 46 -2.25 0.62 -8.33
CA ALA A 46 -1.34 -0.21 -7.54
C ALA A 46 -1.51 -1.67 -7.95
N GLN A 47 -0.41 -2.35 -8.27
CA GLN A 47 -0.39 -3.80 -8.46
C GLN A 47 0.38 -4.45 -7.32
N PHE A 48 -0.25 -5.38 -6.63
CA PHE A 48 0.36 -6.09 -5.52
C PHE A 48 0.17 -7.59 -5.71
N ASP A 49 1.13 -8.36 -5.22
CA ASP A 49 1.03 -9.81 -5.11
C ASP A 49 1.42 -10.17 -3.69
N HIS A 50 0.42 -10.29 -2.81
CA HIS A 50 0.68 -10.58 -1.41
C HIS A 50 -0.39 -11.51 -0.85
N PRO A 51 -0.02 -12.64 -0.22
CA PRO A 51 -1.00 -13.59 0.30
C PRO A 51 -1.94 -12.97 1.34
N GLU A 52 -1.46 -12.05 2.18
CA GLU A 52 -2.28 -11.32 3.14
C GLU A 52 -3.31 -10.36 2.49
N LEU A 53 -3.05 -9.90 1.27
CA LEU A 53 -3.96 -9.03 0.52
C LEU A 53 -4.92 -9.82 -0.38
N GLY A 54 -4.88 -11.16 -0.31
CA GLY A 54 -5.67 -12.03 -1.18
C GLY A 54 -4.93 -12.55 -2.42
N GLY A 55 -3.60 -12.46 -2.42
CA GLY A 55 -2.71 -12.88 -3.50
C GLY A 55 -2.46 -11.74 -4.49
N MET A 56 -2.46 -12.07 -5.78
CA MET A 56 -2.36 -11.11 -6.86
C MET A 56 -3.60 -10.20 -6.91
N GLY A 57 -3.38 -8.90 -6.95
CA GLY A 57 -4.42 -7.91 -7.07
C GLY A 57 -3.94 -6.58 -7.68
N GLN A 58 -4.91 -5.80 -8.13
CA GLN A 58 -4.72 -4.50 -8.71
C GLN A 58 -5.79 -3.54 -8.20
N TRP A 59 -5.39 -2.35 -7.80
CA TRP A 59 -6.27 -1.27 -7.40
C TRP A 59 -6.11 -0.09 -8.35
N PHE A 60 -7.21 0.64 -8.56
CA PHE A 60 -7.24 1.89 -9.30
C PHE A 60 -7.98 2.97 -8.51
N SER A 61 -7.56 4.23 -8.67
CA SER A 61 -8.18 5.40 -8.04
C SER A 61 -9.64 5.64 -8.46
N GLY A 62 -10.13 4.95 -9.49
CA GLY A 62 -11.54 4.90 -9.88
C GLY A 62 -12.43 4.02 -9.00
N GLY A 63 -11.91 3.48 -7.88
CA GLY A 63 -12.64 2.61 -6.96
C GLY A 63 -12.73 1.15 -7.41
N MET A 64 -11.97 0.77 -8.44
CA MET A 64 -11.96 -0.60 -8.95
C MET A 64 -10.78 -1.36 -8.33
N VAL A 65 -11.08 -2.31 -7.44
CA VAL A 65 -10.13 -3.26 -6.88
C VAL A 65 -10.38 -4.66 -7.45
N MET A 66 -9.33 -5.26 -7.98
CA MET A 66 -9.28 -6.67 -8.33
C MET A 66 -8.36 -7.37 -7.34
N VAL A 67 -8.85 -8.38 -6.64
CA VAL A 67 -8.03 -9.30 -5.84
C VAL A 67 -8.35 -10.71 -6.29
N GLY A 68 -7.35 -11.59 -6.26
CA GLY A 68 -7.47 -12.98 -6.70
C GLY A 68 -8.57 -13.77 -5.99
N ARG A 69 -8.93 -13.36 -4.77
CA ARG A 69 -10.10 -13.84 -4.02
C ARG A 69 -11.38 -13.13 -4.50
N MET A 70 -11.89 -13.52 -5.66
CA MET A 70 -13.07 -12.88 -6.27
C MET A 70 -14.35 -13.01 -5.43
N PHE A 71 -14.45 -14.02 -4.56
CA PHE A 71 -15.61 -14.29 -3.70
C PHE A 71 -15.62 -13.52 -2.37
N ASP A 72 -14.48 -12.95 -1.97
CA ASP A 72 -14.34 -12.23 -0.70
C ASP A 72 -14.57 -10.73 -0.90
N ALA A 73 -15.84 -10.32 -0.98
CA ALA A 73 -16.23 -8.92 -1.15
C ALA A 73 -15.76 -8.03 0.02
N GLU A 74 -15.73 -8.57 1.24
CA GLU A 74 -15.18 -7.87 2.41
C GLU A 74 -13.68 -7.61 2.28
N LEU A 75 -12.93 -8.61 1.78
CA LEU A 75 -11.49 -8.46 1.54
C LEU A 75 -11.24 -7.41 0.46
N LYS A 76 -12.04 -7.41 -0.63
CA LYS A 76 -12.01 -6.37 -1.66
C LYS A 76 -12.20 -4.98 -1.06
N ALA A 77 -13.25 -4.79 -0.27
CA ALA A 77 -13.52 -3.50 0.36
C ALA A 77 -12.38 -3.06 1.29
N ARG A 78 -11.82 -3.98 2.08
CA ARG A 78 -10.68 -3.71 2.97
C ARG A 78 -9.45 -3.28 2.18
N VAL A 79 -9.09 -4.00 1.11
CA VAL A 79 -7.93 -3.71 0.27
C VAL A 79 -8.14 -2.41 -0.51
N ALA A 80 -9.35 -2.14 -1.01
CA ALA A 80 -9.68 -0.87 -1.65
C ALA A 80 -9.53 0.31 -0.68
N GLY A 81 -10.03 0.18 0.55
CA GLY A 81 -9.90 1.20 1.59
C GLY A 81 -8.45 1.43 1.98
N LEU A 82 -7.68 0.35 2.16
CA LEU A 82 -6.24 0.41 2.43
C LEU A 82 -5.49 1.16 1.32
N CYS A 83 -5.77 0.81 0.06
CA CYS A 83 -5.09 1.40 -1.08
C CYS A 83 -5.49 2.87 -1.29
N ALA A 84 -6.76 3.22 -1.02
CA ALA A 84 -7.24 4.61 -1.07
C ALA A 84 -6.63 5.47 0.06
N GLU A 85 -6.54 4.94 1.28
CA GLU A 85 -5.87 5.62 2.40
C GLU A 85 -4.38 5.84 2.09
N LEU A 86 -3.67 4.81 1.61
CA LEU A 86 -2.26 4.95 1.24
C LEU A 86 -2.07 5.92 0.07
N ALA A 87 -2.94 5.89 -0.94
CA ALA A 87 -2.90 6.83 -2.07
C ALA A 87 -3.19 8.28 -1.65
N GLY A 88 -4.03 8.48 -0.62
CA GLY A 88 -4.30 9.79 -0.03
C GLY A 88 -3.21 10.26 0.93
N ALA A 89 -2.54 9.32 1.61
CA ALA A 89 -1.40 9.58 2.48
C ALA A 89 -0.10 9.82 1.71
N LEU A 90 0.01 9.27 0.49
CA LEU A 90 1.02 9.63 -0.48
C LEU A 90 0.89 11.13 -0.74
N PRO A 91 1.87 11.95 -0.34
CA PRO A 91 1.87 13.34 -0.76
C PRO A 91 1.88 13.31 -2.29
N ALA A 92 0.87 13.90 -2.94
CA ALA A 92 0.90 14.14 -4.38
C ALA A 92 2.27 14.76 -4.68
N ALA A 93 3.15 14.01 -5.35
CA ALA A 93 4.60 14.28 -5.43
C ALA A 93 4.92 15.78 -5.31
N GLY A 94 5.29 16.18 -4.10
CA GLY A 94 5.18 17.58 -3.70
C GLY A 94 5.33 17.78 -2.20
N TRP A 95 6.28 17.08 -1.57
CA TRP A 95 6.86 17.61 -0.34
C TRP A 95 7.71 18.84 -0.71
N SER A 96 7.05 19.98 -0.88
CA SER A 96 7.65 21.30 -0.73
C SER A 96 7.10 21.87 0.56
N GLY A 97 7.85 21.75 1.65
CA GLY A 97 7.40 22.31 2.92
C GLY A 97 8.15 21.79 4.13
N GLN A 98 9.44 22.10 4.23
CA GLN A 98 10.02 22.41 5.53
C GLN A 98 10.65 23.79 5.38
N GLY A 99 10.07 24.76 6.10
CA GLY A 99 10.57 26.13 6.22
C GLY A 99 11.66 26.27 7.27
#